data_AF-A0AAD1YPS3-F1
#
_entry.id   AF-A0AAD1YPS3-F1
#
_cell.length_a   1.000
_cell.length_b   1.000
_cell.length_c   1.000
_cell.angle_alpha   90.00
_cell.angle_beta   90.00
_cell.angle_gamma   90.00
#
_symmetry.space_group_name_H-M   'P 1'
#
loop_
_entity.id
_entity.type
_entity.pdbx_description
1 polymer ?
#
loop_
_entity_poly.entity_id
_entity_poly.type
_entity_poly.pdbx_seq_one_letter_code
_entity_poly.pdbx_strand_id
1 'polypeptide(L)'
;MSSKTSITGVLNVTPDSFSDVGKYLSTQSSVSQVQLMLSDGADIIDLGAQSTRPKASKSAEEELDRVILVLEAVKNMPEMKGKLLSVDTFYSLVVTEAIS
;
A
#
# COMPACT_ATOMS: atom_id res chain seq x y z
N MET A 1 2.68 19.03 27.49
CA MET A 1 3.43 18.07 26.64
C MET A 1 2.93 18.26 25.22
N SER A 2 3.81 18.56 24.27
CA SER A 2 3.41 18.62 22.86
C SER A 2 3.39 17.19 22.32
N SER A 3 2.23 16.69 21.91
CA SER A 3 2.12 15.44 21.19
C SER A 3 2.66 15.66 19.78
N LYS A 4 3.69 14.90 19.37
CA LYS A 4 4.16 14.91 17.98
C LYS A 4 2.96 14.60 17.07
N THR A 5 2.70 15.47 16.09
CA THR A 5 1.76 15.17 15.00
C THR A 5 2.49 14.34 13.96
N SER A 6 1.98 13.17 13.65
CA SER A 6 2.54 12.29 12.61
C SER A 6 1.90 12.57 11.26
N ILE A 7 2.69 12.46 10.19
CA ILE A 7 2.21 12.60 8.81
C ILE A 7 1.96 11.22 8.21
N THR A 8 0.79 11.03 7.61
CA THR A 8 0.43 9.80 6.89
C THR A 8 0.43 10.05 5.38
N GLY A 9 1.26 9.32 4.65
CA GLY A 9 1.21 9.25 3.19
C GLY A 9 0.22 8.18 2.76
N VAL A 10 -0.79 8.54 1.97
CA VAL A 10 -1.82 7.61 1.47
C VAL A 10 -1.43 7.11 0.09
N LEU A 11 -1.20 5.81 -0.03
CA LEU A 11 -0.88 5.12 -1.28
C LEU A 11 -2.06 4.27 -1.72
N ASN A 12 -2.70 4.66 -2.83
CA ASN A 12 -3.76 3.89 -3.47
C ASN A 12 -3.21 3.12 -4.68
N VAL A 13 -3.28 1.79 -4.62
CA VAL A 13 -2.88 0.92 -5.72
C VAL A 13 -4.10 0.70 -6.62
N THR A 14 -4.22 1.49 -7.70
CA THR A 14 -5.35 1.41 -8.64
C THR A 14 -5.12 0.35 -9.73
N PRO A 15 -6.20 -0.26 -10.25
CA PRO A 15 -6.11 -1.31 -11.25
C PRO A 15 -5.98 -0.71 -12.65
N ASP A 16 -4.80 -0.22 -13.01
CA ASP A 16 -4.57 0.30 -14.38
C ASP A 16 -3.86 -0.69 -15.30
N SER A 17 -3.53 -1.90 -14.82
CA SER A 17 -3.24 -3.07 -15.66
C SER A 17 -3.16 -4.35 -14.83
N PHE A 18 -3.89 -5.40 -15.21
CA PHE A 18 -3.86 -6.72 -14.55
C PHE A 18 -2.94 -7.74 -15.23
N SER A 19 -2.20 -7.37 -16.27
CA SER A 19 -1.17 -8.26 -16.83
C SER A 19 -0.01 -8.40 -15.84
N ASP A 20 0.73 -9.50 -15.89
CA ASP A 20 1.91 -9.70 -15.02
C ASP A 20 2.88 -8.52 -15.15
N VAL A 21 3.11 -8.05 -16.38
CA VAL A 21 3.92 -6.85 -16.66
C VAL A 21 3.32 -5.59 -16.00
N GLY A 22 1.99 -5.45 -16.04
CA GLY A 22 1.27 -4.37 -15.36
C GLY A 22 1.44 -4.37 -13.84
N LYS A 23 1.37 -5.56 -13.22
CA LYS A 23 1.58 -5.73 -11.78
C LYS A 23 2.98 -5.29 -11.37
N TYR A 24 4.04 -5.77 -12.05
CA TYR A 24 5.42 -5.36 -11.74
C TYR A 24 5.66 -3.85 -11.89
N LEU A 25 5.15 -3.26 -12.98
CA LEU A 25 5.26 -1.81 -13.19
C LEU A 25 4.49 -1.02 -12.13
N SER A 26 3.32 -1.52 -11.69
CA SER A 26 2.55 -0.92 -10.60
C SER A 26 3.28 -1.01 -9.26
N THR A 27 3.96 -2.12 -8.97
CA THR A 27 4.77 -2.30 -7.76
C THR A 27 5.96 -1.35 -7.74
N GLN A 28 6.71 -1.26 -8.84
CA GLN A 28 7.86 -0.35 -8.92
C GLN A 28 7.43 1.12 -8.76
N SER A 29 6.34 1.51 -9.42
CA SER A 29 5.78 2.86 -9.30
C SER A 29 5.33 3.15 -7.86
N SER A 30 4.73 2.16 -7.19
CA SER A 30 4.33 2.27 -5.78
C SER A 30 5.52 2.45 -4.85
N VAL A 31 6.60 1.70 -5.07
CA VAL A 31 7.86 1.84 -4.31
C VAL A 31 8.44 3.24 -4.49
N SER A 32 8.54 3.75 -5.72
CA SER A 32 9.03 5.11 -5.98
C SER A 32 8.16 6.18 -5.33
N GLN A 33 6.83 5.98 -5.32
CA GLN A 33 5.91 6.90 -4.65
C GLN A 33 6.10 6.89 -3.13
N VAL A 34 6.33 5.72 -2.53
CA VAL A 34 6.63 5.61 -1.09
C VAL A 34 7.95 6.30 -0.76
N GLN A 35 9.00 6.12 -1.57
CA GLN A 35 10.27 6.83 -1.36
C GLN A 35 10.06 8.34 -1.34
N LEU A 36 9.25 8.87 -2.27
CA LEU A 36 8.91 10.29 -2.30
C LEU A 36 8.16 10.71 -1.02
N MET A 37 7.10 9.99 -0.63
CA MET A 37 6.34 10.29 0.60
C MET A 37 7.22 10.29 1.85
N LEU A 38 8.15 9.33 1.95
CA LEU A 38 9.10 9.26 3.06
C LEU A 38 10.08 10.42 3.04
N SER A 39 10.57 10.82 1.86
CA SER A 39 11.44 11.98 1.70
C SER A 39 10.74 13.31 2.03
N ASP A 40 9.43 13.38 1.79
CA ASP A 40 8.57 14.52 2.12
C ASP A 40 8.15 14.55 3.60
N GLY A 41 8.55 13.55 4.39
CA GLY A 41 8.39 13.54 5.84
C GLY A 41 7.26 12.66 6.37
N ALA A 42 6.71 11.74 5.58
CA ALA A 42 5.74 10.77 6.08
C ALA A 42 6.34 9.93 7.23
N ASP A 43 5.58 9.80 8.32
CA ASP A 43 5.86 8.89 9.43
C ASP A 43 5.17 7.54 9.24
N ILE A 44 4.05 7.54 8.51
CA ILE A 44 3.18 6.39 8.25
C ILE A 44 2.90 6.32 6.76
N ILE A 45 2.93 5.13 6.18
CA ILE A 45 2.40 4.84 4.85
C ILE A 45 1.11 4.05 5.02
N ASP A 46 0.02 4.53 4.44
CA ASP A 46 -1.29 3.89 4.46
C ASP A 46 -1.61 3.33 3.08
N LEU A 47 -1.61 2.00 2.96
CA LEU A 47 -1.69 1.28 1.70
C LEU A 47 -3.10 0.72 1.51
N GLY A 48 -3.80 1.23 0.49
CA GLY A 48 -5.11 0.75 0.07
C GLY A 48 -5.09 0.19 -1.35
N ALA A 49 -5.77 -0.93 -1.58
CA ALA A 49 -5.85 -1.57 -2.91
C ALA A 49 -7.30 -1.81 -3.38
N GLN A 50 -8.27 -1.16 -2.74
CA GLN A 50 -9.66 -1.19 -3.17
C GLN A 50 -9.90 -0.23 -4.33
N SER A 51 -10.60 -0.73 -5.35
CA SER A 51 -11.09 0.13 -6.43
C SER A 51 -12.27 0.97 -5.94
N THR A 52 -12.15 2.29 -6.09
CA THR A 52 -13.25 3.25 -5.86
C THR A 52 -14.14 3.42 -7.09
N ARG A 53 -13.84 2.76 -8.22
CA ARG A 53 -14.61 2.87 -9.46
C ARG A 53 -16.00 2.22 -9.33
N PRO A 54 -17.08 2.87 -9.83
CA PRO A 54 -18.40 2.25 -9.87
C PRO A 54 -18.36 0.92 -10.63
N LYS A 55 -18.90 -0.15 -10.04
CA LYS A 55 -18.97 -1.52 -10.59
C LYS A 55 -17.65 -2.30 -10.69
N ALA A 56 -16.55 -1.82 -10.12
CA ALA A 56 -15.36 -2.66 -10.00
C ALA A 56 -15.66 -3.87 -9.09
N SER A 57 -15.14 -5.04 -9.47
CA SER A 57 -15.16 -6.21 -8.59
C SER A 57 -14.39 -5.88 -7.30
N LYS A 58 -15.00 -6.23 -6.17
CA LYS A 58 -14.52 -5.95 -4.81
C LYS A 58 -14.32 -7.27 -4.05
N SER A 59 -13.71 -8.26 -4.69
CA SER A 59 -13.40 -9.50 -3.99
C SER A 59 -12.21 -9.27 -3.03
N ALA A 60 -12.20 -9.98 -1.91
CA ALA A 60 -11.10 -9.92 -0.96
C ALA A 60 -9.81 -10.48 -1.57
N GLU A 61 -9.94 -11.51 -2.41
CA GLU A 61 -8.84 -12.17 -3.13
C GLU A 61 -8.20 -11.23 -4.16
N GLU A 62 -9.01 -10.50 -4.93
CA GLU A 62 -8.51 -9.54 -5.91
C GLU A 62 -7.79 -8.36 -5.24
N GLU A 63 -8.27 -7.91 -4.08
CA GLU A 63 -7.57 -6.90 -3.27
C GLU A 63 -6.27 -7.47 -2.71
N LEU A 64 -6.30 -8.69 -2.17
CA LEU A 64 -5.13 -9.38 -1.64
C LEU A 64 -4.02 -9.49 -2.69
N ASP A 65 -4.35 -9.98 -3.88
CA ASP A 65 -3.42 -10.14 -5.01
C ASP A 65 -2.74 -8.82 -5.40
N ARG A 66 -3.43 -7.69 -5.23
CA ARG A 66 -2.89 -6.36 -5.53
C ARG A 66 -2.02 -5.84 -4.39
N VAL A 67 -2.50 -5.94 -3.16
CA VAL A 67 -1.86 -5.32 -2.01
C VAL A 67 -0.61 -6.07 -1.60
N ILE A 68 -0.59 -7.40 -1.68
CA ILE A 68 0.48 -8.21 -1.09
C ILE A 68 1.84 -7.95 -1.75
N LEU A 69 1.87 -7.80 -3.08
CA LEU A 69 3.11 -7.53 -3.82
C LEU A 69 3.69 -6.15 -3.48
N VAL A 70 2.82 -5.14 -3.34
CA VAL A 70 3.24 -3.78 -2.96
C VAL A 70 3.64 -3.73 -1.49
N LEU A 71 2.87 -4.38 -0.62
CA LEU A 71 3.13 -4.48 0.81
C LEU A 71 4.50 -5.07 1.07
N GLU A 72 4.82 -6.22 0.47
CA GLU A 72 6.12 -6.88 0.64
C GLU A 72 7.27 -6.04 0.07
N ALA A 73 7.09 -5.43 -1.09
CA ALA A 73 8.10 -4.55 -1.66
C ALA A 73 8.40 -3.35 -0.74
N VAL A 74 7.35 -2.72 -0.19
CA VAL A 74 7.46 -1.54 0.69
C VAL A 74 8.02 -1.92 2.07
N LYS A 75 7.52 -2.99 2.69
CA LYS A 75 7.95 -3.49 4.01
C LYS A 75 9.46 -3.76 4.05
N ASN A 76 10.03 -4.21 2.94
CA ASN A 76 11.46 -4.55 2.83
C ASN A 76 12.36 -3.36 2.45
N MET A 77 11.83 -2.14 2.27
CA MET A 77 12.62 -0.95 1.96
C MET A 77 13.45 -0.49 3.18
N PRO A 78 14.74 -0.15 3.00
CA PRO A 78 15.55 0.46 4.07
C PRO A 78 14.94 1.75 4.64
N GLU A 79 14.30 2.56 3.80
CA GLU A 79 13.68 3.83 4.15
C GLU A 79 12.47 3.67 5.08
N MET A 80 11.84 2.48 5.10
CA MET A 80 10.74 2.16 6.02
C MET A 80 11.22 1.87 7.45
N LYS A 81 12.54 1.78 7.69
CA LYS A 81 13.07 1.54 9.02
C LYS A 81 12.67 2.67 9.98
N GLY A 82 11.90 2.32 11.02
CA GLY A 82 11.40 3.28 12.01
C GLY A 82 10.15 4.05 11.55
N LYS A 83 9.53 3.65 10.44
CA LYS A 83 8.25 4.14 9.94
C LYS A 83 7.16 3.10 10.20
N LEU A 84 5.91 3.53 10.16
CA LEU A 84 4.76 2.63 10.27
C LEU A 84 4.18 2.32 8.89
N LEU A 85 3.69 1.11 8.74
CA LEU A 85 2.96 0.66 7.56
C LEU A 85 1.56 0.26 8.00
N SER A 86 0.56 0.89 7.41
CA SER A 86 -0.87 0.64 7.61
C SER A 86 -1.44 0.02 6.34
N VAL A 87 -2.40 -0.89 6.51
CA VAL A 87 -3.14 -1.52 5.41
C VAL A 87 -4.61 -1.13 5.57
N ASP A 88 -5.11 -0.32 4.64
CA ASP A 88 -6.50 0.12 4.58
C ASP A 88 -7.34 -0.91 3.82
N THR A 89 -8.07 -1.73 4.58
CA THR A 89 -8.92 -2.80 4.04
C THR A 89 -10.13 -3.07 4.92
N PHE A 90 -11.22 -3.53 4.31
CA PHE A 90 -12.40 -4.04 5.01
C PHE A 90 -12.38 -5.57 5.19
N TYR A 91 -11.42 -6.28 4.58
CA TYR A 91 -11.43 -7.74 4.56
C TYR A 91 -10.45 -8.35 5.55
N SER A 92 -10.97 -9.19 6.45
CA SER A 92 -10.16 -9.96 7.40
C SER A 92 -9.14 -10.88 6.73
N LEU A 93 -9.42 -11.35 5.51
CA LEU A 93 -8.48 -12.13 4.71
C LEU A 93 -7.21 -11.33 4.41
N VAL A 94 -7.38 -10.08 3.96
CA VAL A 94 -6.25 -9.18 3.64
C VAL A 94 -5.46 -8.84 4.91
N VAL A 95 -6.14 -8.59 6.02
CA VAL A 95 -5.50 -8.35 7.32
C VAL A 95 -4.66 -9.56 7.75
N THR A 96 -5.21 -10.77 7.64
CA THR A 96 -4.52 -12.00 8.04
C THR A 96 -3.20 -12.18 7.30
N GLU A 97 -3.20 -11.95 5.98
CA GLU A 97 -1.97 -12.07 5.20
C GLU A 97 -0.98 -10.93 5.50
N ALA A 98 -1.48 -9.71 5.67
CA ALA A 98 -0.63 -8.53 5.87
C ALA A 98 0.19 -8.57 7.17
N ILE A 99 -0.29 -9.27 8.19
CA ILE A 99 0.38 -9.40 9.50
C ILE A 99 1.21 -10.68 9.63
N SER A 100 1.27 -11.52 8.58
CA SER A 100 2.12 -12.71 8.56
C SER A 100 3.59 -12.38 8.36
#